data_AF-A0A1J5R1J0-F1
#
_entry.id   AF-A0A1J5R1J0-F1
#
_cell.length_a   1.000
_cell.length_b   1.000
_cell.length_c   1.000
_cell.angle_alpha   90.00
_cell.angle_beta   90.00
_cell.angle_gamma   90.00
#
_symmetry.space_group_name_H-M   'P 1'
#
loop_
_entity.id
_entity.type
_entity.pdbx_description
1 polymer ?
#
loop_
_entity_poly.entity_id
_entity_poly.type
_entity_poly.pdbx_seq_one_letter_code
_entity_poly.pdbx_strand_id
1 'polypeptide(L)' 'MPQGVVYTTFHYPGSGANIVTTDYSDWATNCPEYKVTAVQVAPTSQHPGDVRALQDPGVVQP' A
#
# COMPACT_ATOMS: atom_id res chain seq x y z
N MET A 1 -6.85 -0.20 -17.15
CA MET A 1 -5.43 -0.36 -16.75
C MET A 1 -4.94 -1.67 -17.32
N PRO A 2 -3.68 -1.75 -17.76
CA PRO A 2 -3.13 -3.00 -18.28
C PRO A 2 -3.08 -4.08 -17.20
N GLN A 3 -3.08 -5.35 -17.61
CA GLN A 3 -2.96 -6.48 -16.69
C GLN A 3 -1.65 -6.36 -15.90
N GLY A 4 -1.72 -6.60 -14.58
CA GLY A 4 -0.58 -6.44 -13.67
C GLY A 4 -0.32 -5.00 -13.20
N VAL A 5 -1.15 -4.02 -13.60
CA VAL A 5 -1.05 -2.63 -13.13
C VAL A 5 -2.27 -2.26 -12.30
N VAL A 6 -2.01 -1.73 -11.10
CA VAL A 6 -3.00 -1.29 -10.12
C VAL A 6 -2.89 0.22 -9.93
N TYR A 7 -4.02 0.87 -9.66
CA TYR A 7 -4.08 2.28 -9.28
C TYR A 7 -4.80 2.43 -7.96
N THR A 8 -4.28 3.33 -7.14
CA THR A 8 -4.85 3.69 -5.85
C THR A 8 -4.88 5.21 -5.71
N THR A 9 -5.66 5.69 -4.74
CA THR A 9 -5.79 7.10 -4.42
C THR A 9 -5.53 7.33 -2.94
N PHE A 10 -4.88 8.44 -2.60
CA PHE A 10 -4.47 8.76 -1.24
C PHE A 10 -5.26 9.93 -0.64
N HIS A 11 -6.37 10.34 -1.27
CA HIS A 11 -7.20 11.45 -0.79
C HIS A 11 -7.85 11.16 0.57
N TYR A 12 -8.04 9.88 0.93
CA TYR A 12 -8.72 9.47 2.16
C TYR A 12 -7.73 8.89 3.17
N PRO A 13 -7.56 9.50 4.36
CA PRO A 13 -6.56 9.06 5.33
C PRO A 13 -6.84 7.65 5.90
N GLY A 14 -8.12 7.24 5.97
CA GLY A 14 -8.50 5.91 6.47
C GLY A 14 -8.08 4.74 5.56
N SER A 15 -7.65 5.02 4.32
CA SER A 15 -7.17 3.99 3.38
C SER A 15 -5.73 3.54 3.63
N GLY A 16 -4.91 4.38 4.28
CA GLY A 16 -3.49 4.07 4.51
C GLY A 16 -2.66 3.88 3.24
N ALA A 17 -3.05 4.46 2.09
CA ALA A 17 -2.42 4.19 0.80
C ALA A 17 -0.88 4.35 0.77
N ASN A 18 -0.34 5.33 1.50
CA ASN A 18 1.11 5.58 1.55
C ASN A 18 1.89 4.62 2.48
N ILE A 19 1.20 3.75 3.23
CA ILE A 19 1.87 2.68 4.01
C ILE A 19 2.38 1.59 3.07
N VAL A 20 1.73 1.42 1.92
CA VAL A 20 2.09 0.42 0.92
C VAL A 20 3.31 0.86 0.10
N THR A 21 3.53 2.17 -0.07
CA THR A 21 4.65 2.70 -0.85
C THR A 21 5.99 2.47 -0.14
N THR A 22 7.06 2.38 -0.91
CA THR A 22 8.42 2.11 -0.40
C THR A 22 9.16 3.39 0.04
N ASP A 23 10.32 3.21 0.67
CA ASP A 23 11.29 4.28 1.00
C ASP A 23 12.23 4.64 -0.16
N TYR A 24 12.17 3.92 -1.29
CA TYR A 24 12.92 4.25 -2.50
C TYR A 24 12.58 5.64 -3.05
N SER A 25 13.62 6.32 -3.51
CA SER A 25 13.52 7.69 -4.03
C SER A 25 14.58 7.97 -5.10
N ASP A 26 14.33 9.01 -5.89
CA ASP A 26 15.31 9.53 -6.86
C ASP A 26 16.58 10.03 -6.16
N TRP A 27 17.74 9.69 -6.73
CA TRP A 27 19.05 9.96 -6.13
C TRP A 27 19.41 11.45 -6.04
N ALA A 28 18.85 12.31 -6.91
CA ALA A 28 19.21 13.71 -7.00
C ALA A 28 18.32 14.59 -6.12
N THR A 29 17.04 14.24 -6.02
CA THR A 29 16.02 15.09 -5.40
C THR A 29 15.37 14.48 -4.17
N ASN A 30 15.65 13.20 -3.88
CA ASN A 30 14.93 12.40 -2.90
C ASN A 30 13.41 12.37 -3.16
N CYS A 31 12.97 12.57 -4.41
CA CYS A 31 11.56 12.45 -4.75
C CYS A 31 11.13 10.98 -4.59
N PRO A 32 10.14 10.68 -3.73
CA PRO A 32 9.74 9.31 -3.41
C PRO A 32 9.02 8.61 -4.57
N GLU A 33 9.18 7.29 -4.64
CA GLU A 33 8.60 6.43 -5.68
C GLU A 33 7.11 6.12 -5.44
N TYR A 34 6.25 7.14 -5.57
CA TYR A 34 4.79 6.98 -5.38
C TYR A 34 4.06 6.25 -6.52
N LYS A 35 4.72 6.07 -7.67
CA LYS A 35 4.07 5.58 -8.90
C LYS A 35 4.35 4.11 -9.20
N VAL A 36 5.32 3.53 -8.50
CA VAL A 36 5.77 2.17 -8.72
C VAL A 36 6.04 1.52 -7.37
N THR A 37 5.34 0.42 -7.12
CA THR A 37 5.52 -0.41 -5.93
C THR A 37 5.06 -1.81 -6.32
N ALA A 38 5.86 -2.82 -6.00
CA ALA A 38 5.44 -4.21 -6.18
C ALA A 38 4.43 -4.58 -5.08
N VAL A 39 3.24 -5.04 -5.47
CA VAL A 39 2.13 -5.33 -4.54
C VAL A 39 1.50 -6.69 -4.81
N GLN A 40 0.91 -7.28 -3.77
CA GLN A 40 0.03 -8.43 -3.85
C GLN A 40 -1.40 -7.98 -3.51
N VAL A 41 -2.37 -8.39 -4.32
CA VAL A 41 -3.79 -8.03 -4.12
C VAL A 41 -4.58 -9.30 -3.84
N ALA A 42 -5.27 -9.32 -2.71
CA ALA A 42 -6.14 -10.41 -2.29
C ALA A 42 -7.48 -9.86 -1.74
N PRO A 43 -8.60 -10.57 -1.90
CA PRO A 43 -9.87 -10.17 -1.31
C PRO A 43 -9.82 -10.25 0.22
N THR A 44 -10.43 -9.27 0.90
CA THR A 44 -10.58 -9.23 2.36
C THR A 44 -11.93 -8.62 2.76
N SER A 45 -12.45 -9.01 3.92
CA SER A 45 -13.64 -8.42 4.53
C SER A 45 -13.31 -7.31 5.55
N GLN A 46 -12.02 -7.05 5.80
CA GLN A 46 -11.57 -6.05 6.76
C GLN A 46 -11.50 -4.67 6.12
N HIS A 47 -11.89 -3.63 6.86
CA HIS A 47 -11.71 -2.25 6.41
C HIS A 47 -10.28 -1.77 6.74
N PRO A 48 -9.56 -1.09 5.83
CA PRO A 48 -8.18 -0.63 6.08
C PRO A 48 -8.00 0.27 7.31
N GLY A 49 -9.05 0.98 7.71
CA GLY A 49 -9.06 1.82 8.92
C GLY A 49 -9.30 1.08 10.24
N ASP A 50 -9.56 -0.24 10.19
CA ASP A 50 -9.75 -1.05 11.40
C ASP A 50 -8.39 -1.40 12.00
N VAL A 51 -7.93 -0.59 12.96
CA VAL A 51 -6.66 -0.74 13.69
C VAL A 51 -6.45 -2.11 14.36
N ARG A 52 -7.51 -2.92 14.50
CA ARG A 52 -7.43 -4.30 14.99
C ARG A 52 -6.68 -5.23 14.04
N ALA A 53 -6.73 -4.99 12.73
CA ALA A 53 -6.08 -5.84 11.73
C ALA A 53 -4.55 -5.64 11.65
N LEU A 54 -4.02 -4.51 12.13
CA LEU A 54 -2.58 -4.22 12.14
C LEU A 54 -1.87 -4.74 13.42
N GLN A 55 -2.63 -5.23 14.40
CA GLN A 55 -2.13 -5.69 15.71
C GLN A 55 -2.18 -7.22 15.88
N ASP A 56 -2.64 -7.95 14.87
CA ASP A 56 -2.63 -9.41 14.88
C ASP A 56 -1.30 -9.93 14.30
N PRO A 57 -0.38 -10.47 15.11
CA PRO A 57 0.89 -11.06 14.65
C PRO A 57 0.70 -12.35 13.83
N GLY A 58 -0.55 -12.72 13.51
CA GLY A 58 -0.92 -13.89 12.73
C GLY A 58 -1.12 -13.64 11.23
N VAL A 59 -1.10 -12.37 10.77
CA VAL A 59 -1.01 -12.06 9.33
C VAL A 59 0.47 -12.11 8.93
N VAL A 60 1.09 -13.28 9.10
CA VAL A 60 2.17 -13.67 8.21
C VAL A 60 1.49 -13.95 6.88
N GLN A 61 1.88 -13.19 5.88
CA GLN A 61 1.36 -13.27 4.53
C GLN A 61 1.52 -14.70 3.99
N PRO A 62 0.49 -15.34 3.42
CA PRO A 62 0.72 -16.14 2.22
C PRO A 62 1.03 -15.24 1.03
#